data_AF-A0A8A4ZHU0-F1
#
_entry.id   AF-A0A8A4ZHU0-F1
#
_cell.length_a   1.000
_cell.length_b   1.000
_cell.length_c   1.000
_cell.angle_alpha   90.00
_cell.angle_beta   90.00
_cell.angle_gamma   90.00
#
_symmetry.space_group_name_H-M   'P 1'
#
loop_
_entity.id
_entity.type
_entity.pdbx_description
1 polymer ?
#
loop_
_entity_poly.entity_id
_entity_poly.type
_entity_poly.pdbx_seq_one_letter_code
_entity_poly.pdbx_strand_id
1 'polypeptide(L)' 'MPTTDRLIDVRTEIPRVRHALIFDTFAGLPTGTAFVLVNDHDPKPLGYQLAAENPGEYSWEYLEEGPEVWRVRIGRIAAA' A
#
# COMPACT_ATOMS: atom_id res chain seq x y z
N MET A 1 -13.82 4.41 16.08
CA MET A 1 -12.49 4.12 16.64
C MET A 1 -11.48 4.43 15.55
N PRO A 2 -10.39 5.18 15.81
CA PRO A 2 -9.38 5.36 14.78
C PRO A 2 -8.76 3.98 14.54
N THR A 3 -9.07 3.36 13.39
CA THR A 3 -8.40 2.13 12.98
C THR A 3 -6.95 2.52 12.75
N THR A 4 -6.07 2.16 13.68
CA THR A 4 -4.62 2.35 13.47
C THR A 4 -4.20 1.40 12.37
N ASP A 5 -4.13 1.91 11.14
CA ASP A 5 -3.68 1.14 10.00
C ASP A 5 -2.25 0.67 10.25
N ARG A 6 -1.95 -0.59 9.92
CA ARG A 6 -0.62 -1.17 10.11
C ARG A 6 0.39 -0.42 9.25
N LEU A 7 1.54 -0.04 9.83
CA LEU A 7 2.61 0.62 9.08
C LEU A 7 3.59 -0.42 8.53
N ILE A 8 3.91 -0.30 7.24
CA ILE A 8 4.87 -1.13 6.50
C ILE A 8 5.96 -0.21 5.98
N ASP A 9 7.14 -0.24 6.60
CA ASP A 9 8.30 0.53 6.14
C ASP A 9 9.21 -0.36 5.28
N VAL A 10 9.33 -0.02 4.00
CA VAL A 10 10.15 -0.77 3.04
C VAL A 10 11.42 -0.04 2.62
N ARG A 11 11.76 1.10 3.26
CA ARG A 11 12.93 1.92 2.88
C ARG A 11 14.25 1.19 3.04
N THR A 12 14.29 0.14 3.87
CA THR A 12 15.49 -0.69 4.10
C THR A 12 15.44 -2.03 3.35
N GLU A 13 14.33 -2.31 2.65
CA GLU A 13 14.11 -3.57 1.96
C GLU A 13 14.61 -3.54 0.52
N ILE A 14 15.17 -4.65 0.06
CA ILE A 14 15.62 -4.76 -1.34
C ILE A 14 14.43 -4.76 -2.30
N PRO A 15 14.58 -4.28 -3.56
CA PRO A 15 13.47 -4.11 -4.49
C PRO A 15 12.59 -5.32 -4.73
N ARG A 16 13.14 -6.54 -4.67
CA ARG A 16 12.35 -7.76 -4.84
C ARG A 16 11.52 -8.09 -3.60
N VAL A 17 12.07 -7.86 -2.41
CA VAL A 17 11.42 -8.16 -1.12
C VAL A 17 10.31 -7.16 -0.84
N ARG A 18 10.54 -5.87 -1.11
CA ARG A 18 9.49 -4.84 -0.94
C ARG A 18 8.24 -5.15 -1.75
N HIS A 19 8.39 -5.54 -3.03
CA HIS A 19 7.23 -5.83 -3.86
C HIS A 19 6.47 -7.03 -3.29
N ALA A 20 7.14 -8.16 -3.05
CA ALA A 20 6.51 -9.34 -2.47
C ALA A 20 5.78 -9.00 -1.16
N LEU A 21 6.44 -8.29 -0.24
CA LEU A 21 5.84 -7.89 1.04
C LEU A 21 4.57 -7.05 0.86
N ILE A 22 4.56 -6.08 -0.05
CA ILE A 22 3.41 -5.20 -0.28
C ILE A 22 2.23 -5.98 -0.88
N PHE A 23 2.47 -6.80 -1.90
CA PHE A 23 1.44 -7.63 -2.53
C PHE A 23 0.90 -8.70 -1.58
N ASP A 24 1.77 -9.39 -0.84
CA ASP A 24 1.37 -10.37 0.17
C ASP A 24 0.57 -9.72 1.30
N THR A 25 0.99 -8.51 1.73
CA THR A 25 0.25 -7.74 2.73
C THR A 25 -1.14 -7.39 2.21
N PHE A 26 -1.25 -6.88 0.98
CA PHE A 26 -2.53 -6.54 0.37
C PHE A 26 -3.46 -7.76 0.21
N ALA A 27 -2.94 -8.87 -0.31
CA ALA A 27 -3.71 -10.10 -0.51
C ALA A 27 -4.25 -10.67 0.81
N GLY A 28 -3.51 -10.49 1.91
CA GLY A 28 -3.90 -10.90 3.25
C GLY A 28 -4.83 -9.91 3.99
N LEU A 29 -5.11 -8.72 3.44
CA LEU A 29 -5.98 -7.74 4.10
C LEU A 29 -7.43 -8.25 4.12
N PRO A 30 -8.10 -8.19 5.28
CA PRO A 30 -9.55 -8.24 5.34
C PRO A 30 -10.19 -7.07 4.57
N THR A 31 -11.31 -7.32 3.90
CA THR A 31 -12.09 -6.28 3.25
C THR A 31 -12.52 -5.19 4.24
N GLY A 32 -12.34 -3.93 3.88
CA GLY A 32 -12.58 -2.76 4.73
C GLY A 32 -11.40 -2.34 5.60
N THR A 33 -10.24 -3.00 5.48
CA THR A 33 -9.02 -2.64 6.21
C THR A 33 -7.94 -2.06 5.30
N ALA A 34 -6.97 -1.39 5.90
CA ALA A 34 -5.86 -0.76 5.19
C ALA A 34 -4.55 -0.86 5.97
N PHE A 35 -3.45 -0.61 5.26
CA PHE A 35 -2.12 -0.42 5.81
C PHE A 35 -1.49 0.84 5.21
N VAL A 36 -0.48 1.38 5.89
CA VAL A 36 0.32 2.52 5.41
C VAL A 36 1.67 2.00 4.94
N LEU A 37 1.94 2.13 3.64
CA LEU A 37 3.24 1.92 3.04
C LEU A 37 4.12 3.16 3.26
N VAL A 38 5.34 2.97 3.75
CA VAL A 38 6.39 4.00 3.85
C VAL A 38 7.53 3.62 2.91
N ASN A 39 7.82 4.48 1.95
CA ASN A 39 8.81 4.26 0.90
C ASN A 39 9.76 5.47 0.76
N ASP A 40 10.92 5.25 0.16
CA ASP A 40 11.96 6.28 -0.08
C ASP A 40 11.77 7.03 -1.41
N HIS A 41 10.81 6.60 -2.23
CA HIS A 41 10.42 7.23 -3.50
C HIS A 41 8.91 7.02 -3.75
N ASP A 42 8.37 7.67 -4.78
CA ASP A 42 6.96 7.52 -5.15
C ASP A 42 6.63 6.07 -5.57
N PRO A 43 5.73 5.36 -4.84
CA PRO A 43 5.33 3.99 -5.18
C PRO A 43 4.22 3.94 -6.25
N LYS A 44 3.99 5.00 -7.02
CA LYS A 44 2.99 5.07 -8.09
C LYS A 44 2.97 3.88 -9.07
N PRO A 45 4.11 3.34 -9.56
CA PRO A 45 4.09 2.15 -10.43
C PRO A 45 3.43 0.93 -9.76
N LEU A 46 3.62 0.80 -8.46
CA LEU A 46 3.06 -0.26 -7.62
C LEU A 46 1.53 -0.11 -7.50
N GLY A 47 1.05 1.13 -7.35
CA GLY A 47 -0.37 1.44 -7.36
C GLY A 47 -1.07 1.06 -8.66
N TYR A 48 -0.43 1.29 -9.82
CA TYR A 48 -0.97 0.85 -11.10
C TYR A 48 -1.06 -0.66 -11.22
N GLN A 49 -0.06 -1.38 -10.71
CA GLN A 49 -0.06 -2.84 -10.74
C GLN A 49 -1.16 -3.41 -9.82
N LEU A 50 -1.31 -2.89 -8.60
CA LEU A 50 -2.40 -3.27 -7.70
C LEU A 50 -3.77 -3.02 -8.33
N ALA A 51 -3.93 -1.87 -9.00
CA ALA A 51 -5.16 -1.52 -9.69
C ALA A 51 -5.52 -2.47 -10.82
N ALA A 52 -4.52 -2.92 -11.58
CA ALA A 52 -4.68 -3.87 -12.66
C ALA A 52 -5.01 -5.29 -12.15
N GLU A 53 -4.41 -5.71 -11.04
CA GLU A 53 -4.61 -7.04 -10.46
C GLU A 53 -5.89 -7.14 -9.60
N ASN A 54 -6.39 -6.04 -9.04
CA ASN A 54 -7.51 -6.01 -8.09
C ASN A 54 -8.57 -4.95 -8.47
N PRO A 55 -9.14 -5.01 -9.68
CA PRO A 55 -10.06 -3.98 -10.17
C PRO A 55 -11.30 -3.89 -9.26
N GLY A 56 -11.55 -2.68 -8.73
CA GLY A 56 -12.70 -2.41 -7.85
C GLY A 56 -12.55 -2.87 -6.40
N GLU A 57 -11.44 -3.50 -6.03
CA GLU A 57 -11.20 -4.02 -4.67
C GLU A 57 -10.09 -3.29 -3.91
N TYR A 58 -9.52 -2.23 -4.49
CA TYR A 58 -8.42 -1.48 -3.89
C TYR A 58 -8.75 0.00 -3.67
N SER A 59 -8.12 0.61 -2.66
CA SER A 59 -8.05 2.05 -2.46
C SER A 59 -6.59 2.50 -2.30
N TRP A 60 -6.32 3.72 -2.73
CA TRP A 60 -4.98 4.33 -2.72
C TRP A 60 -5.08 5.79 -2.30
N GLU A 61 -4.45 6.14 -1.19
CA GLU A 61 -4.50 7.48 -0.60
C GLU A 61 -3.09 7.90 -0.19
N TYR A 62 -2.61 9.02 -0.72
CA TYR A 62 -1.33 9.60 -0.29
C TYR A 62 -1.51 10.30 1.06
N LEU A 63 -0.70 9.90 2.04
CA LEU A 63 -0.61 10.55 3.34
C LEU A 63 0.58 11.53 3.40
N GLU A 64 1.63 11.25 2.63
CA GLU A 64 2.84 12.09 2.53
C GLU A 64 3.50 11.90 1.16
N GLU A 65 3.85 13.00 0.51
CA GLU A 65 4.35 13.03 -0.87
C GLU A 65 5.76 13.62 -0.93
N GLY A 66 6.74 12.97 -0.29
CA GLY A 66 8.16 13.24 -0.49
C GLY A 66 8.63 14.67 -0.16
N PRO A 67 9.89 15.01 -0.51
CA PRO A 67 10.87 14.18 -1.24
C PRO A 67 11.61 13.15 -0.37
N GLU A 68 11.58 13.30 0.96
CA GLU A 68 12.34 12.44 1.88
C GLU A 68 11.62 11.14 2.23
N VAL A 69 10.29 11.18 2.32
CA VAL A 69 9.46 10.04 2.70
C VAL A 69 8.16 10.08 1.92
N TRP A 70 7.75 8.93 1.39
CA TRP A 70 6.45 8.75 0.76
C TRP A 70 5.61 7.83 1.63
N ARG A 71 4.43 8.30 2.06
CA ARG A 71 3.48 7.51 2.82
C ARG A 71 2.19 7.36 2.03
N VAL A 72 1.80 6.12 1.79
CA VAL A 72 0.58 5.79 1.06
C VAL A 72 -0.25 4.83 1.88
N ARG A 73 -1.49 5.18 2.13
CA ARG A 73 -2.49 4.28 2.68
C ARG A 73 -3.11 3.45 1.56
N ILE A 74 -2.91 2.14 1.66
CA ILE A 74 -3.40 1.16 0.71
C ILE A 74 -4.47 0.32 1.42
N GLY A 75 -5.69 0.36 0.91
CA GLY A 75 -6.82 -0.33 1.51
C GLY A 75 -7.43 -1.37 0.58
N ARG A 76 -8.00 -2.43 1.18
CA ARG A 76 -8.86 -3.37 0.47
C ARG A 76 -10.31 -2.98 0.69
N ILE A 77 -11.04 -2.70 -0.38
CA ILE A 77 -12.46 -2.36 -0.34
C ILE A 77 -13.30 -3.51 -0.89
N ALA A 78 -14.58 -3.54 -0.52
CA ALA A 78 -15.50 -4.48 -1.15
C ALA A 78 -15.72 -4.03 -2.60
N ALA A 79 -15.62 -4.95 -3.56
CA ALA A 79 -16.08 -4.71 -4.91
C ALA A 79 -17.55 -4.25 -4.86
N ALA A 80 -17.84 -3.16 -5.56
CA ALA A 80 -19.19 -2.60 -5.68
C ALA A 80 -20.11 -3.50 -6.52
#